data_AF-A0AAV0MWY0-F1
#
_entry.id   AF-A0AAV0MWY0-F1
#
_cell.length_a   1.000
_cell.length_b   1.000
_cell.length_c   1.000
_cell.angle_alpha   90.00
_cell.angle_beta   90.00
_cell.angle_gamma   90.00
#
_symmetry.space_group_name_H-M   'P 1'
#
loop_
_entity.id
_entity.type
_entity.pdbx_description
1 polymer ?
#
loop_
_entity_poly.entity_id
_entity_poly.type
_entity_poly.pdbx_seq_one_letter_code
_entity_poly.pdbx_strand_id
1 'polypeptide(L)' 'MFLTVGPLPLAPLWELFFRGGDEGLYTIYIHSLPSYVNATSDFAADSVFYGRRIPSKVSE' A
#
# COMPACT_ATOMS: atom_id res chain seq x y z
N MET A 1 -4.75 -1.84 7.18
CA MET A 1 -3.64 -0.87 7.22
C MET A 1 -2.33 -1.63 7.26
N PHE A 2 -1.41 -1.33 6.34
CA PHE A 2 -0.06 -1.91 6.24
C PHE A 2 0.98 -0.89 6.67
N LEU A 3 1.79 -1.25 7.66
CA LEU A 3 2.94 -0.46 8.11
C LEU A 3 4.19 -1.16 7.60
N THR A 4 5.00 -0.47 6.80
CA THR A 4 6.25 -1.01 6.26
C THR A 4 7.39 -0.01 6.41
N VAL A 5 8.57 -0.53 6.72
CA VAL A 5 9.82 0.24 6.73
C VAL A 5 10.33 0.42 5.29
N GLY A 6 10.01 -0.50 4.38
CA GLY A 6 10.51 -0.54 3.00
C GLY A 6 9.39 -0.71 1.95
N PRO A 7 9.64 -1.43 0.84
CA PRO A 7 8.58 -1.89 -0.06
C PRO A 7 7.51 -2.70 0.69
N LEU A 8 6.30 -2.82 0.12
CA LEU A 8 5.23 -3.58 0.74
C LEU A 8 5.58 -5.09 0.76
N PRO A 9 5.81 -5.71 1.93
CA PRO A 9 6.14 -7.12 1.98
C PRO A 9 4.96 -7.96 1.51
N LEU A 10 5.25 -9.02 0.76
CA LEU A 10 4.25 -9.95 0.20
C LEU A 10 3.22 -9.26 -0.71
N ALA A 11 3.55 -8.11 -1.31
CA ALA A 11 2.67 -7.39 -2.24
C ALA A 11 1.95 -8.31 -3.24
N PRO A 12 2.63 -9.23 -3.96
CA PRO A 12 1.97 -10.12 -4.90
C PRO A 12 0.93 -11.06 -4.27
N LEU A 13 1.16 -11.53 -3.03
CA LEU A 13 0.22 -12.39 -2.32
C LEU A 13 -1.02 -11.61 -1.91
N TRP A 14 -0.84 -10.41 -1.37
CA TRP A 14 -1.93 -9.54 -0.99
C TRP A 14 -2.73 -9.08 -2.21
N GLU A 15 -2.06 -8.85 -3.34
CA GLU A 15 -2.71 -8.54 -4.61
C GLU A 15 -3.66 -9.66 -5.02
N LEU A 16 -3.24 -10.92 -4.93
CA LEU A 16 -4.09 -12.08 -5.21
C LEU A 16 -5.23 -12.22 -4.19
N PHE A 17 -4.96 -11.97 -2.91
CA PHE A 17 -5.96 -12.08 -1.85
C PHE A 17 -7.08 -11.05 -1.99
N PHE A 18 -6.74 -9.81 -2.35
CA PHE A 18 -7.71 -8.73 -2.53
C PHE A 18 -8.28 -8.64 -3.95
N ARG A 19 -7.69 -9.33 -4.92
CA ARG A 19 -8.18 -9.35 -6.31
C ARG A 19 -9.57 -9.95 -6.37
N GLY A 20 -10.54 -9.15 -6.81
CA GLY A 20 -11.94 -9.57 -6.94
C GLY A 20 -12.67 -9.79 -5.61
N GLY A 21 -12.07 -9.37 -4.48
CA GLY A 21 -12.76 -9.33 -3.20
C GLY A 21 -13.76 -8.16 -3.15
N ASP A 22 -14.77 -8.26 -2.28
CA ASP A 22 -15.77 -7.21 -2.10
C ASP A 22 -15.11 -5.90 -1.65
N GLU A 23 -15.13 -4.89 -2.53
CA GLU A 23 -14.54 -3.55 -2.30
C GLU A 23 -15.10 -2.85 -1.05
N GLY A 24 -16.24 -3.31 -0.52
CA GLY A 24 -16.85 -2.80 0.70
C GLY A 24 -16.39 -3.46 2.01
N LEU A 25 -15.70 -4.61 1.96
CA LEU A 25 -15.29 -5.33 3.18
C LEU A 25 -13.95 -4.85 3.74
N TYR A 26 -13.12 -4.23 2.90
CA TYR A 26 -11.76 -3.85 3.27
C TYR A 26 -11.41 -2.47 2.74
N THR A 27 -10.64 -1.72 3.53
CA THR A 27 -9.97 -0.50 3.05
C THR A 27 -8.47 -0.66 3.22
N ILE A 28 -7.76 -0.56 2.09
CA ILE A 28 -6.31 -0.73 2.03
C ILE A 28 -5.65 0.64 2.23
N TYR A 29 -4.72 0.68 3.18
CA TYR A 29 -3.88 1.85 3.46
C TYR A 29 -2.45 1.39 3.64
N ILE A 30 -1.50 2.10 3.02
CA ILE A 30 -0.06 1.81 3.09
C ILE A 30 0.65 2.99 3.74
N HIS A 31 1.47 2.70 4.75
CA HIS A 31 2.35 3.68 5.36
C HIS A 31 3.79 3.19 5.27
N SER A 32 4.62 3.97 4.59
CA SER A 32 6.04 3.69 4.37
C SER A 32 6.92 4.84 4.83
N LEU A 33 8.19 4.52 5.15
CA LEU A 33 9.20 5.55 5.39
C LEU A 33 9.33 6.48 4.17
N PRO A 34 9.63 7.79 4.36
CA PRO A 34 9.79 8.74 3.26
C PRO A 34 10.78 8.31 2.19
N SER A 35 11.86 7.60 2.56
CA SER A 35 12.86 7.08 1.64
C SER A 35 12.34 5.99 0.69
N TYR A 36 11.17 5.41 0.96
CA TYR A 36 10.57 4.32 0.19
C TYR A 36 9.25 4.73 -0.49
N VAL A 37 9.01 6.04 -0.68
CA VAL A 37 7.83 6.56 -1.38
C VAL A 37 7.66 5.89 -2.75
N ASN A 38 8.69 5.87 -3.58
CA ASN A 38 8.63 5.34 -4.94
C ASN A 38 8.21 3.86 -4.93
N ALA A 39 8.87 3.05 -4.09
CA ALA A 39 8.57 1.62 -3.92
C ALA A 39 7.15 1.32 -3.39
N THR A 40 6.42 2.33 -2.93
CA THR A 40 5.05 2.20 -2.40
C THR A 40 4.03 3.12 -3.09
N SER A 41 4.44 3.85 -4.13
CA SER A 41 3.58 4.76 -4.92
C SER A 41 3.55 4.39 -6.40
N ASP A 42 4.55 3.66 -6.89
CA ASP A 42 4.68 3.25 -8.30
C ASP A 42 3.86 1.99 -8.63
N PHE A 43 2.69 1.82 -7.99
CA PHE A 43 1.76 0.75 -8.35
C PHE A 43 1.04 1.09 -9.67
N ALA A 44 0.80 0.08 -10.49
CA ALA A 44 -0.02 0.24 -11.69
C ALA A 44 -1.47 0.61 -11.31
N ALA A 45 -2.19 1.31 -12.20
CA ALA A 45 -3.53 1.82 -11.91
C ALA A 45 -4.57 0.71 -11.63
N ASP A 46 -4.32 -0.51 -12.09
CA ASP A 46 -5.12 -1.70 -11.86
C ASP A 46 -4.76 -2.45 -10.56
N SER A 47 -3.71 -2.02 -9.86
CA SER A 47 -3.32 -2.60 -8.57
C SER A 47 -4.28 -2.20 -7.46
N VAL A 48 -4.54 -3.14 -6.54
CA VAL A 48 -5.31 -2.89 -5.31
C VAL A 48 -4.62 -1.89 -4.36
N PHE A 49 -3.33 -1.63 -4.58
CA PHE A 49 -2.52 -0.69 -3.80
C PHE A 49 -2.46 0.71 -4.42
N TYR A 50 -2.98 0.89 -5.63
CA TYR A 50 -2.94 2.17 -6.33
C TYR A 50 -3.61 3.29 -5.52
N GLY A 51 -2.87 4.39 -5.29
CA GLY A 51 -3.36 5.54 -4.55
C GLY A 51 -3.65 5.29 -3.06
N ARG A 52 -3.23 4.16 -2.48
CA ARG A 52 -3.52 3.79 -1.08
C ARG A 52 -2.45 4.25 -0.08
N ARG A 53 -1.41 4.96 -0.55
CA ARG A 53 -0.31 5.42 0.31
C ARG A 53 -0.72 6.65 1.12
N ILE A 54 -0.49 6.60 2.43
CA ILE A 54 -0.62 7.75 3.34
C ILE A 54 0.80 8.24 3.69
N PRO A 55 1.12 9.53 3.43
CA PRO A 55 2.43 10.09 3.75
C PRO A 55 2.67 10.15 5.26
N SER A 56 3.93 9.96 5.67
CA SER A 56 4.37 10.20 7.04
C SER A 56 4.49 11.69 7.33
N LYS A 57 4.14 12.05 8.57
CA LYS A 57 4.38 13.38 9.13
C LYS A 57 5.62 13.30 10.01
N VAL A 58 6.48 14.31 9.91
CA VAL A 58 7.61 14.46 10.84
C VAL A 58 7.02 14.83 12.20
N SER A 59 7.36 14.08 13.25
CA SER A 59 7.07 14.48 14.62
C SER A 59 8.18 15.42 15.08
N GLU A 60 7.78 16.56 15.63
CA GLU A 60 8.67 17.49 16.35
C GLU A 60 9.10 16.91 17.70
#